data_AF-A0A2M7KRJ2-F1
#
_entry.id   AF-A0A2M7KRJ2-F1
#
_cell.length_a   1.000
_cell.length_b   1.000
_cell.length_c   1.000
_cell.angle_alpha   90.00
_cell.angle_beta   90.00
_cell.angle_gamma   90.00
#
_symmetry.space_group_name_H-M   'P 1'
#
loop_
_entity.id
_entity.type
_entity.pdbx_description
1 polymer ?
#
loop_
_entity_poly.entity_id
_entity_poly.type
_entity_poly.pdbx_seq_one_letter_code
_entity_poly.pdbx_strand_id
1 'polypeptide(L)'
;MRGSSTTLYDGSPRPTHHSEQFVYWACKEADGVPCVQGTFVETALEVLTKQGACLAETWPHQPLLIGPTEGQGPPPQGAEEEAAQYRLEGGAMVSAGEVDGMRALLDDGHPVVLTVLTFDSWDYPSVADTGDVQMPLPDTQDDGAHAVCLVGYELRPEHPGGGAFIFRNSWGTGWAPQSRFRRGYGTLPFAYVRLYGEEALA
;
A
#
# COMPACT_ATOMS: atom_id res chain seq x y z
N MET A 1 -24.73 17.83 2.02
CA MET A 1 -23.97 17.01 2.99
C MET A 1 -24.13 15.56 2.57
N ARG A 2 -23.21 15.03 1.77
CA ARG A 2 -23.13 13.57 1.54
C ARG A 2 -22.26 13.03 2.68
N GLY A 3 -22.83 12.16 3.50
CA GLY A 3 -22.12 11.56 4.63
C GLY A 3 -20.91 10.79 4.14
N SER A 4 -19.82 10.83 4.90
CA SER A 4 -18.64 10.00 4.64
C SER A 4 -19.06 8.54 4.57
N SER A 5 -18.87 7.91 3.42
CA SER A 5 -19.14 6.48 3.28
C SER A 5 -18.00 5.71 3.94
N THR A 6 -18.14 5.40 5.23
CA THR A 6 -17.25 4.46 5.93
C THR A 6 -17.64 3.04 5.53
N THR A 7 -17.45 2.68 4.26
CA THR A 7 -17.61 1.28 3.83
C THR A 7 -16.29 0.57 4.04
N LEU A 8 -15.99 0.25 5.30
CA LEU A 8 -14.90 -0.70 5.59
C LEU A 8 -15.38 -2.08 5.12
N TYR A 9 -14.54 -2.77 4.34
CA TYR A 9 -14.74 -4.14 3.85
C TYR A 9 -15.55 -5.01 4.84
N ASP A 10 -16.69 -5.55 4.37
CA ASP A 10 -17.81 -6.04 5.17
C ASP A 10 -17.86 -7.56 5.36
N GLY A 11 -16.87 -8.30 4.86
CA GLY A 11 -16.85 -9.76 4.92
C GLY A 11 -17.45 -10.46 3.70
N SER A 12 -17.49 -9.79 2.55
CA SER A 12 -17.57 -10.45 1.23
C SER A 12 -16.56 -11.62 1.11
N PRO A 13 -16.80 -12.61 0.21
CA PRO A 13 -15.90 -13.74 0.00
C PRO A 13 -14.46 -13.24 -0.08
N ARG A 14 -13.53 -13.88 0.64
CA ARG A 14 -12.13 -13.46 0.59
C ARG A 14 -11.74 -13.45 -0.89
N PRO A 15 -11.37 -12.29 -1.45
CA PRO A 15 -10.88 -12.26 -2.81
C PRO A 15 -9.74 -13.26 -2.90
N THR A 16 -9.65 -13.92 -4.05
CA THR A 16 -8.55 -14.80 -4.41
C THR A 16 -7.23 -14.17 -3.95
N HIS A 17 -6.49 -14.87 -3.08
CA HIS A 17 -5.26 -14.36 -2.51
C HIS A 17 -4.12 -14.59 -3.51
N HIS A 18 -3.64 -13.52 -4.12
CA HIS A 18 -2.56 -13.56 -5.09
C HIS A 18 -1.21 -13.43 -4.39
N SER A 19 -0.17 -13.98 -5.00
CA SER A 19 1.18 -14.05 -4.44
C SER A 19 1.89 -12.70 -4.52
N GLU A 20 2.08 -12.06 -3.37
CA GLU A 20 2.98 -10.92 -3.21
C GLU A 20 4.44 -11.29 -3.52
N GLN A 21 4.84 -12.56 -3.30
CA GLN A 21 6.18 -13.04 -3.61
C GLN A 21 6.46 -13.04 -5.11
N PHE A 22 5.49 -13.54 -5.90
CA PHE A 22 5.60 -13.54 -7.36
C PHE A 22 5.71 -12.12 -7.89
N VAL A 23 4.84 -11.22 -7.43
CA VAL A 23 4.86 -9.81 -7.85
C VAL A 23 6.19 -9.16 -7.48
N TYR A 24 6.67 -9.33 -6.24
CA TYR A 24 7.94 -8.74 -5.82
C TYR A 24 9.13 -9.29 -6.62
N TRP A 25 9.20 -10.60 -6.83
CA TRP A 25 10.20 -11.21 -7.70
C TRP A 25 10.19 -10.61 -9.11
N ALA A 26 9.02 -10.57 -9.75
CA ALA A 26 8.89 -10.06 -11.11
C ALA A 26 9.22 -8.56 -11.20
N CYS A 27 8.92 -7.77 -10.16
CA CYS A 27 9.39 -6.40 -10.04
C CYS A 27 10.92 -6.33 -9.97
N LYS A 28 11.58 -7.21 -9.20
CA LYS A 28 13.05 -7.23 -9.11
C LYS A 28 13.74 -7.64 -10.41
N GLU A 29 13.09 -8.45 -11.23
CA GLU A 29 13.57 -8.76 -12.58
C GLU A 29 13.41 -7.57 -13.54
N ALA A 30 12.44 -6.68 -13.28
CA ALA A 30 12.11 -5.55 -14.15
C ALA A 30 12.80 -4.23 -13.77
N ASP A 31 13.03 -3.96 -12.49
CA ASP A 31 13.49 -2.64 -12.01
C ASP A 31 15.00 -2.41 -12.11
N GLY A 32 15.78 -3.44 -12.44
CA GLY A 32 17.23 -3.33 -12.62
C GLY A 32 18.02 -3.14 -11.33
N VAL A 33 17.39 -3.25 -10.16
CA VAL A 33 18.03 -3.13 -8.83
C VAL A 33 17.74 -4.35 -7.95
N PRO A 34 18.13 -5.58 -8.36
CA PRO A 34 17.67 -6.84 -7.77
C PRO A 34 18.16 -7.13 -6.34
N CYS A 35 19.17 -6.40 -5.86
CA CYS A 35 19.75 -6.56 -4.52
C CYS A 35 19.41 -5.40 -3.57
N VAL A 36 18.52 -4.49 -3.98
CA VAL A 36 18.08 -3.35 -3.17
C VAL A 36 16.63 -3.56 -2.77
N GLN A 37 16.35 -3.38 -1.47
CA GLN A 37 15.02 -3.52 -0.89
C GLN A 37 14.04 -2.54 -1.53
N GLY A 38 12.81 -3.01 -1.69
CA GLY A 38 11.73 -2.23 -2.27
C GLY A 38 11.69 -2.28 -3.79
N THR A 39 10.63 -1.68 -4.32
CA THR A 39 10.38 -1.47 -5.75
C THR A 39 9.39 -0.32 -5.91
N PHE A 40 9.04 0.04 -7.14
CA PHE A 40 8.16 1.16 -7.45
C PHE A 40 6.73 0.68 -7.75
N VAL A 41 5.75 1.51 -7.41
CA VAL A 41 4.34 1.21 -7.71
C VAL A 41 4.11 1.13 -9.22
N GLU A 42 4.79 2.00 -9.98
CA GLU A 42 4.77 1.95 -11.45
C GLU A 42 5.29 0.60 -12.00
N THR A 43 6.41 0.10 -11.46
CA THR A 43 6.94 -1.22 -11.84
C THR A 43 5.95 -2.33 -11.53
N ALA A 44 5.31 -2.29 -10.35
CA ALA A 44 4.31 -3.28 -9.97
C ALA A 44 3.10 -3.26 -10.91
N LEU A 45 2.64 -2.08 -11.34
CA LEU A 45 1.57 -1.94 -12.34
C LEU A 45 1.98 -2.57 -13.68
N GLU A 46 3.20 -2.32 -14.15
CA GLU A 46 3.71 -2.91 -15.39
C GLU A 46 3.78 -4.43 -15.31
N VAL A 47 4.29 -4.97 -14.20
CA VAL A 47 4.36 -6.42 -13.95
C VAL A 47 2.96 -7.03 -13.91
N LEU A 48 2.03 -6.44 -13.16
CA LEU A 48 0.67 -6.96 -13.00
C LEU A 48 -0.12 -6.92 -14.31
N THR A 49 0.11 -5.93 -15.17
CA THR A 49 -0.56 -5.83 -16.48
C THR A 49 0.05 -6.78 -17.51
N LYS A 50 1.38 -6.97 -17.53
CA LYS A 50 2.07 -7.84 -18.50
C LYS A 50 2.08 -9.31 -18.12
N GLN A 51 2.30 -9.60 -16.84
CA GLN A 51 2.51 -10.95 -16.32
C GLN A 51 1.36 -11.43 -15.44
N GLY A 52 0.71 -10.52 -14.69
CA GLY A 52 -0.29 -10.88 -13.69
C GLY A 52 0.34 -11.36 -12.39
N ALA A 53 -0.40 -12.13 -11.59
CA ALA A 53 0.11 -12.71 -10.35
C ALA A 53 -0.46 -14.11 -10.15
N CYS A 54 0.37 -15.07 -9.77
CA CYS A 54 -0.11 -16.40 -9.40
C CYS A 54 -0.82 -16.37 -8.04
N LEU A 55 -1.40 -17.49 -7.62
CA LEU A 55 -2.01 -17.60 -6.30
C LEU A 55 -0.93 -17.66 -5.21
N ALA A 56 -1.23 -17.11 -4.04
CA ALA A 56 -0.35 -17.21 -2.87
C ALA A 56 -0.14 -18.67 -2.42
N GLU A 57 -1.04 -19.58 -2.78
CA GLU A 57 -0.87 -21.02 -2.58
C GLU A 57 0.20 -21.61 -3.51
N THR A 58 0.33 -21.08 -4.72
CA THR A 58 1.31 -21.51 -5.73
C THR A 58 2.70 -21.00 -5.38
N TRP A 59 2.83 -19.74 -4.95
CA TRP A 59 4.08 -19.21 -4.41
C TRP A 59 3.84 -18.44 -3.10
N PRO A 60 4.03 -19.10 -1.94
CA PRO A 60 3.85 -18.46 -0.64
C PRO A 60 4.89 -17.36 -0.37
N HIS A 61 4.49 -16.36 0.40
CA HIS A 61 5.37 -15.29 0.85
C HIS A 61 6.51 -15.80 1.73
N GLN A 62 7.74 -15.38 1.41
CA GLN A 62 8.92 -15.64 2.21
C GLN A 62 9.47 -14.31 2.77
N PRO A 63 9.16 -13.98 4.05
CA PRO A 63 9.58 -12.71 4.64
C PRO A 63 11.08 -12.66 4.99
N LEU A 64 11.76 -13.81 5.10
CA LEU A 64 13.18 -13.85 5.43
C LEU A 64 14.01 -13.94 4.15
N LEU A 65 14.92 -12.99 3.94
CA LEU A 65 15.80 -12.99 2.78
C LEU A 65 16.65 -14.27 2.73
N ILE A 66 16.50 -15.02 1.64
CA ILE A 66 17.33 -16.19 1.32
C ILE A 66 18.19 -15.86 0.10
N GLY A 67 19.49 -15.66 0.33
CA GLY A 67 20.46 -15.39 -0.75
C GLY A 67 20.71 -13.90 -1.00
N PRO A 68 21.38 -13.56 -2.12
CA PRO A 68 21.85 -12.20 -2.37
C PRO A 68 20.81 -11.28 -3.04
N THR A 69 19.71 -11.83 -3.57
CA THR A 69 18.69 -11.08 -4.30
C THR A 69 17.39 -10.99 -3.52
N GLU A 70 16.74 -9.84 -3.61
CA GLU A 70 15.48 -9.52 -2.91
C GLU A 70 14.30 -10.36 -3.41
N GLY A 71 14.25 -10.64 -4.71
CA GLY A 71 13.15 -11.37 -5.34
C GLY A 71 13.07 -12.84 -4.95
N GLN A 72 14.17 -13.44 -4.45
CA GLN A 72 14.22 -14.85 -4.00
C GLN A 72 13.68 -15.87 -5.02
N GLY A 73 13.86 -15.58 -6.31
CA GLY A 73 13.48 -16.46 -7.41
C GLY A 73 14.48 -17.58 -7.69
N PRO A 74 14.20 -18.42 -8.71
CA PRO A 74 13.08 -18.32 -9.67
C PRO A 74 11.73 -18.79 -9.10
N PRO A 75 10.59 -18.48 -9.77
CA PRO A 75 9.28 -19.00 -9.41
C PRO A 75 9.19 -20.53 -9.43
N PRO A 76 8.29 -21.12 -8.61
CA PRO A 76 7.86 -22.51 -8.77
C PRO A 76 7.33 -22.78 -10.18
N GLN A 77 7.51 -24.03 -10.64
CA GLN A 77 7.00 -24.46 -11.94
C GLN A 77 5.48 -24.24 -12.04
N GLY A 78 5.02 -23.62 -13.13
CA GLY A 78 3.60 -23.34 -13.36
C GLY A 78 3.12 -21.98 -12.84
N ALA A 79 3.93 -21.27 -12.04
CA ALA A 79 3.52 -20.00 -11.45
C ALA A 79 3.36 -18.89 -12.49
N GLU A 80 4.23 -18.81 -13.50
CA GLU A 80 4.12 -17.80 -14.56
C GLU A 80 2.90 -18.06 -15.46
N GLU A 81 2.60 -19.32 -15.77
CA GLU A 81 1.41 -19.70 -16.54
C GLU A 81 0.11 -19.45 -15.77
N GLU A 82 0.11 -19.65 -14.45
CA GLU A 82 -1.01 -19.28 -13.59
C GLU A 82 -1.15 -17.74 -13.50
N ALA A 83 -0.04 -17.02 -13.32
CA ALA A 83 -0.05 -15.56 -13.24
C ALA A 83 -0.68 -14.90 -14.46
N ALA A 84 -0.40 -15.43 -15.66
CA ALA A 84 -0.95 -14.93 -16.92
C ALA A 84 -2.49 -14.97 -17.00
N GLN A 85 -3.15 -15.76 -16.15
CA GLN A 85 -4.62 -15.85 -16.05
C GLN A 85 -5.23 -14.72 -15.21
N TYR A 86 -4.42 -14.03 -14.41
CA TYR A 86 -4.83 -12.99 -13.47
C TYR A 86 -4.11 -11.65 -13.75
N ARG A 87 -3.99 -11.30 -15.04
CA ARG A 87 -3.49 -9.97 -15.43
C ARG A 87 -4.46 -8.88 -15.03
N LEU A 88 -3.91 -7.78 -14.53
CA LEU A 88 -4.67 -6.56 -14.32
C LEU A 88 -5.07 -5.96 -15.67
N GLU A 89 -6.35 -5.57 -15.82
CA GLU A 89 -6.83 -4.93 -17.05
C GLU A 89 -6.17 -3.56 -17.29
N GLY A 90 -5.81 -2.86 -16.20
CA GLY A 90 -5.14 -1.57 -16.24
C GLY A 90 -5.20 -0.87 -14.89
N GLY A 91 -4.46 0.23 -14.79
CA GLY A 91 -4.45 1.14 -13.64
C GLY A 91 -3.90 2.48 -14.09
N ALA A 92 -4.15 3.53 -13.32
CA ALA A 92 -3.73 4.88 -13.62
C ALA A 92 -2.87 5.44 -12.48
N MET A 93 -1.65 5.84 -12.82
CA MET A 93 -0.86 6.67 -11.91
C MET A 93 -1.56 8.02 -11.75
N VAL A 94 -1.75 8.45 -10.51
CA VAL A 94 -2.36 9.72 -10.14
C VAL A 94 -1.39 10.57 -9.34
N SER A 95 -1.66 11.87 -9.21
CA SER A 95 -0.78 12.75 -8.45
C SER A 95 -0.83 12.40 -6.96
N ALA A 96 0.31 11.97 -6.41
CA ALA A 96 0.43 11.54 -5.01
C ALA A 96 0.17 12.65 -3.97
N GLY A 97 0.23 13.93 -4.38
CA GLY A 97 -0.13 15.07 -3.53
C GLY A 97 -1.58 15.53 -3.67
N GLU A 98 -2.34 15.01 -4.64
CA GLU A 98 -3.69 15.49 -4.98
C GLU A 98 -4.77 14.80 -4.12
N VAL A 99 -4.87 15.27 -2.88
CA VAL A 99 -5.84 14.76 -1.89
C VAL A 99 -7.27 14.73 -2.43
N ASP A 100 -7.70 15.76 -3.14
CA ASP A 100 -9.09 15.85 -3.60
C ASP A 100 -9.39 14.86 -4.73
N GLY A 101 -8.41 14.60 -5.61
CA GLY A 101 -8.49 13.57 -6.63
C GLY A 101 -8.57 12.17 -6.01
N MET A 102 -7.73 11.88 -5.02
CA MET A 102 -7.78 10.60 -4.29
C MET A 102 -9.10 10.41 -3.52
N ARG A 103 -9.67 11.46 -2.92
CA ARG A 103 -10.99 11.38 -2.30
C ARG A 103 -12.09 11.08 -3.32
N ALA A 104 -12.03 11.69 -4.50
CA ALA A 104 -12.99 11.39 -5.58
C ALA A 104 -12.91 9.94 -6.04
N LEU A 105 -11.70 9.39 -6.18
CA LEU A 105 -11.49 7.97 -6.51
C LEU A 105 -12.10 7.05 -5.44
N LEU A 106 -11.89 7.36 -4.16
CA LEU A 106 -12.46 6.63 -3.05
C LEU A 106 -14.00 6.74 -3.00
N ASP A 107 -14.57 7.91 -3.29
CA ASP A 107 -16.02 8.12 -3.40
C ASP A 107 -16.64 7.28 -4.54
N ASP A 108 -15.88 7.08 -5.63
CA ASP A 108 -16.25 6.20 -6.75
C ASP A 108 -15.99 4.71 -6.47
N GLY A 109 -15.49 4.37 -5.29
CA GLY A 109 -15.26 2.98 -4.86
C GLY A 109 -13.92 2.39 -5.33
N HIS A 110 -12.98 3.22 -5.79
CA HIS A 110 -11.64 2.79 -6.18
C HIS A 110 -10.64 3.00 -5.03
N PRO A 111 -10.09 1.91 -4.43
CA PRO A 111 -8.96 2.02 -3.52
C PRO A 111 -7.75 2.62 -4.23
N VAL A 112 -6.88 3.31 -3.49
CA VAL A 112 -5.67 3.94 -4.04
C VAL A 112 -4.45 3.36 -3.35
N VAL A 113 -3.48 2.85 -4.10
CA VAL A 113 -2.14 2.57 -3.55
C VAL A 113 -1.40 3.88 -3.47
N LEU A 114 -0.85 4.22 -2.31
CA LEU A 114 -0.11 5.46 -2.07
C LEU A 114 1.25 5.10 -1.46
N THR A 115 2.33 5.53 -2.10
CA THR A 115 3.67 5.58 -1.52
C THR A 115 3.89 6.95 -0.88
N VAL A 116 4.37 6.95 0.36
CA VAL A 116 4.78 8.17 1.06
C VAL A 116 6.17 8.02 1.63
N LEU A 117 6.89 9.13 1.78
CA LEU A 117 8.08 9.17 2.62
C LEU A 117 7.71 8.83 4.07
N THR A 118 8.58 8.10 4.75
CA THR A 118 8.45 7.76 6.17
C THR A 118 9.41 8.57 7.02
N PHE A 119 9.07 8.67 8.30
CA PHE A 119 9.84 9.40 9.32
C PHE A 119 9.69 8.65 10.65
N ASP A 120 10.52 8.99 11.62
CA ASP A 120 10.49 8.46 12.99
C ASP A 120 9.09 8.45 13.65
N SER A 121 8.23 9.38 13.26
CA SER A 121 6.82 9.47 13.66
C SER A 121 6.01 8.19 13.43
N TRP A 122 6.40 7.33 12.48
CA TRP A 122 5.75 6.03 12.24
C TRP A 122 6.04 5.01 13.35
N ASP A 123 7.18 5.13 14.01
CA ASP A 123 7.64 4.21 15.05
C ASP A 123 7.19 4.60 16.47
N TYR A 124 6.45 5.70 16.59
CA TYR A 124 5.94 6.14 17.89
C TYR A 124 5.00 5.07 18.48
N PRO A 125 5.10 4.75 19.79
CA PRO A 125 4.25 3.74 20.41
C PRO A 125 2.74 3.98 20.21
N SER A 126 2.32 5.25 20.20
CA SER A 126 0.93 5.62 19.90
C SER A 126 0.50 5.21 18.50
N VAL A 127 1.39 5.31 17.50
CA VAL A 127 1.11 4.88 16.12
C VAL A 127 1.08 3.36 16.03
N ALA A 128 1.99 2.66 16.71
CA ALA A 128 1.94 1.21 16.79
C ALA A 128 0.63 0.69 17.42
N ASP A 129 0.07 1.42 18.39
CA ASP A 129 -1.17 1.08 19.07
C ASP A 129 -2.43 1.46 18.29
N THR A 130 -2.52 2.68 17.76
CA THR A 130 -3.76 3.21 17.15
C THR A 130 -3.75 3.22 15.63
N GLY A 131 -2.56 3.22 15.01
CA GLY A 131 -2.37 3.41 13.57
C GLY A 131 -2.55 4.84 13.09
N ASP A 132 -2.79 5.82 13.97
CA ASP A 132 -2.95 7.22 13.57
C ASP A 132 -1.56 7.87 13.37
N VAL A 133 -1.05 7.83 12.15
CA VAL A 133 0.25 8.43 11.78
C VAL A 133 0.19 9.94 11.98
N GLN A 134 1.23 10.49 12.61
CA GLN A 134 1.34 11.92 12.91
C GLN A 134 2.18 12.63 11.83
N MET A 135 2.07 13.96 11.77
CA MET A 135 3.03 14.75 10.99
C MET A 135 4.45 14.56 11.58
N PRO A 136 5.50 14.55 10.75
CA PRO A 136 6.85 14.58 11.26
C PRO A 136 7.09 15.87 12.04
N LEU A 137 8.04 15.83 12.98
CA LEU A 137 8.51 17.03 13.65
C LEU A 137 9.25 17.94 12.65
N PRO A 138 9.28 19.26 12.89
CA PRO A 138 10.08 20.17 12.08
C PRO A 138 11.54 19.70 12.01
N ASP A 139 12.14 19.83 10.82
CA ASP A 139 13.54 19.51 10.53
C ASP A 139 13.93 18.03 10.69
N THR A 140 12.97 17.12 10.90
CA THR A 140 13.23 15.67 10.83
C THR A 140 13.46 15.25 9.37
N GLN A 141 14.50 14.45 9.15
CA GLN A 141 14.79 13.85 7.86
C GLN A 141 13.94 12.59 7.66
N ASP A 142 13.53 12.32 6.43
CA ASP A 142 12.92 11.05 6.05
C ASP A 142 13.86 9.87 6.30
N ASP A 143 13.31 8.71 6.64
CA ASP A 143 14.04 7.48 6.90
C ASP A 143 13.74 6.36 5.89
N GLY A 144 12.91 6.66 4.88
CA GLY A 144 12.53 5.71 3.84
C GLY A 144 11.24 6.11 3.14
N ALA A 145 10.64 5.13 2.49
CA ALA A 145 9.33 5.25 1.88
C ALA A 145 8.53 3.98 2.11
N HIS A 146 7.20 4.10 2.19
CA HIS A 146 6.30 2.98 2.42
C HIS A 146 5.03 3.12 1.58
N ALA A 147 4.59 2.00 0.99
CA ALA A 147 3.37 1.93 0.22
C ALA A 147 2.22 1.36 1.07
N VAL A 148 1.08 2.06 1.06
CA VAL A 148 -0.14 1.68 1.78
C VAL A 148 -1.34 1.69 0.83
N CYS A 149 -2.42 1.00 1.19
CA CYS A 149 -3.66 1.01 0.42
C CYS A 149 -4.70 1.91 1.10
N LEU A 150 -5.01 3.05 0.51
CA LEU A 150 -6.09 3.94 0.93
C LEU A 150 -7.43 3.28 0.60
N VAL A 151 -8.30 3.22 1.61
CA VAL A 151 -9.61 2.54 1.53
C VAL A 151 -10.77 3.44 1.94
N GLY A 152 -10.47 4.68 2.27
CA GLY A 152 -11.47 5.68 2.66
C GLY A 152 -10.79 6.93 3.21
N TYR A 153 -11.61 7.85 3.67
CA TYR A 153 -11.13 9.07 4.32
C TYR A 153 -12.18 9.59 5.29
N GLU A 154 -11.76 10.55 6.11
CA GLU A 154 -12.67 11.34 6.91
C GLU A 154 -12.28 12.82 6.86
N LEU A 155 -13.27 13.67 7.11
CA LEU A 155 -13.06 15.10 7.28
C LEU A 155 -13.06 15.41 8.77
N ARG A 156 -11.97 16.00 9.25
CA ARG A 156 -11.78 16.43 10.63
C ARG A 156 -10.97 17.73 10.63
N PRO A 157 -11.62 18.90 10.80
CA PRO A 157 -10.95 20.20 10.74
C PRO A 157 -9.75 20.34 11.68
N GLU A 158 -9.74 19.59 12.79
CA GLU A 158 -8.64 19.51 13.74
C GLU A 158 -7.42 18.74 13.23
N HIS A 159 -7.58 17.87 12.22
CA HIS A 159 -6.46 17.17 11.61
C HIS A 159 -5.67 18.09 10.67
N PRO A 160 -4.33 17.97 10.61
CA PRO A 160 -3.51 18.67 9.63
C PRO A 160 -4.02 18.45 8.19
N GLY A 161 -4.43 19.55 7.55
CA GLY A 161 -4.96 19.53 6.19
C GLY A 161 -6.47 19.30 6.08
N GLY A 162 -7.21 19.25 7.19
CA GLY A 162 -8.68 19.21 7.25
C GLY A 162 -9.30 17.80 7.25
N GLY A 163 -8.48 16.77 7.41
CA GLY A 163 -8.92 15.38 7.43
C GLY A 163 -7.76 14.40 7.32
N ALA A 164 -8.08 13.12 7.17
CA ALA A 164 -7.10 12.06 6.99
C ALA A 164 -7.64 10.95 6.09
N PHE A 165 -6.75 10.30 5.35
CA PHE A 165 -7.05 9.05 4.68
C PHE A 165 -7.03 7.90 5.69
N ILE A 166 -7.86 6.90 5.44
CA ILE A 166 -7.88 5.62 6.13
C ILE A 166 -7.14 4.64 5.23
N PHE A 167 -6.12 3.97 5.76
CA PHE A 167 -5.34 3.01 4.98
C PHE A 167 -5.29 1.64 5.65
N ARG A 168 -5.21 0.60 4.82
CA ARG A 168 -4.83 -0.75 5.21
C ARG A 168 -3.32 -0.88 5.13
N ASN A 169 -2.69 -1.31 6.21
CA ASN A 169 -1.26 -1.58 6.26
C ASN A 169 -0.93 -3.05 5.93
N SER A 170 0.34 -3.36 5.70
CA SER A 170 0.88 -4.69 5.40
C SER A 170 1.59 -5.35 6.60
N TRP A 171 1.54 -4.77 7.80
CA TRP A 171 2.23 -5.27 9.00
C TRP A 171 1.37 -6.20 9.89
N GLY A 172 0.38 -6.85 9.28
CA GLY A 172 -0.53 -7.78 9.96
C GLY A 172 -1.48 -7.11 10.97
N THR A 173 -2.31 -7.93 11.61
CA THR A 173 -3.31 -7.45 12.60
C THR A 173 -2.72 -7.24 14.00
N GLY A 174 -1.42 -7.50 14.18
CA GLY A 174 -0.67 -7.17 15.39
C GLY A 174 -0.40 -5.68 15.50
N TRP A 175 -0.21 -5.00 14.36
CA TRP A 175 -0.09 -3.55 14.29
C TRP A 175 -1.45 -2.85 14.39
N ALA A 176 -1.47 -1.65 14.98
CA ALA A 176 -2.66 -0.85 15.27
C ALA A 176 -3.80 -1.68 15.91
N PRO A 177 -3.54 -2.44 17.00
CA PRO A 177 -4.56 -3.28 17.64
C PRO A 177 -5.73 -2.46 18.20
N GLN A 178 -5.53 -1.17 18.46
CA GLN A 178 -6.51 -0.23 18.98
C GLN A 178 -7.04 0.73 17.89
N SER A 179 -6.80 0.42 16.62
CA SER A 179 -7.35 1.21 15.50
C SER A 179 -8.85 1.37 15.62
N ARG A 180 -9.31 2.61 15.47
CA ARG A 180 -10.74 2.99 15.48
C ARG A 180 -11.54 2.46 14.28
N PHE A 181 -10.87 1.92 13.28
CA PHE A 181 -11.52 1.32 12.10
C PHE A 181 -11.45 -0.19 12.15
N ARG A 182 -10.24 -0.74 12.13
CA ARG A 182 -9.98 -2.19 12.11
C ARG A 182 -8.51 -2.43 12.45
N ARG A 183 -8.19 -3.51 13.17
CA ARG A 183 -6.80 -3.92 13.43
C ARG A 183 -6.01 -4.02 12.13
N GLY A 184 -4.79 -3.48 12.10
CA GLY A 184 -3.96 -3.38 10.88
C GLY A 184 -4.28 -2.18 9.98
N TYR A 185 -5.20 -1.29 10.39
CA TYR A 185 -5.55 -0.08 9.64
C TYR A 185 -5.15 1.16 10.42
N GLY A 186 -4.76 2.20 9.71
CA GLY A 186 -4.34 3.46 10.28
C GLY A 186 -4.93 4.66 9.57
N THR A 187 -4.50 5.85 9.97
CA THR A 187 -4.77 7.07 9.23
C THR A 187 -3.56 7.89 8.93
N LEU A 188 -3.62 8.59 7.80
CA LEU A 188 -2.58 9.48 7.33
C LEU A 188 -3.18 10.87 7.05
N PRO A 189 -2.74 11.94 7.73
CA PRO A 189 -3.29 13.28 7.56
C PRO A 189 -3.20 13.78 6.11
N PHE A 190 -4.18 14.55 5.65
CA PHE A 190 -4.15 15.12 4.30
C PHE A 190 -2.95 16.04 4.07
N ALA A 191 -2.51 16.78 5.08
CA ALA A 191 -1.29 17.59 4.98
C ALA A 191 -0.04 16.72 4.78
N TYR A 192 0.00 15.53 5.39
CA TYR A 192 1.09 14.58 5.20
C TYR A 192 1.19 14.15 3.75
N VAL A 193 0.06 13.68 3.18
CA VAL A 193 0.01 13.20 1.80
C VAL A 193 0.37 14.30 0.79
N ARG A 194 -0.08 15.55 1.02
CA ARG A 194 0.29 16.69 0.15
C ARG A 194 1.79 16.96 0.11
N LEU A 195 2.48 16.75 1.23
CA LEU A 195 3.88 17.12 1.39
C LEU A 195 4.84 15.97 1.07
N TYR A 196 4.41 14.74 1.31
CA TYR A 196 5.29 13.56 1.34
C TYR A 196 4.78 12.39 0.50
N GLY A 197 3.78 12.60 -0.36
CA GLY A 197 3.33 11.60 -1.33
C GLY A 197 4.30 11.50 -2.51
N GLU A 198 4.75 10.29 -2.82
CA GLU A 198 5.75 10.01 -3.87
C GLU A 198 5.10 9.38 -5.11
N GLU A 199 4.32 8.32 -4.93
CA GLU A 199 3.60 7.62 -6.01
C GLU A 199 2.15 7.36 -5.57
N ALA A 200 1.21 7.42 -6.51
CA ALA A 200 -0.15 6.96 -6.27
C ALA A 200 -0.72 6.25 -7.50
N LEU A 201 -1.45 5.17 -7.27
CA LEU A 201 -2.08 4.33 -8.30
C LEU A 201 -3.53 4.07 -7.93
N ALA A 202 -4.43 4.25 -8.89
CA ALA A 202 -5.84 3.86 -8.82
C ALA A 202 -6.19 2.83 -9.90
#